data_AF-A0A832L3G4-F1
#
_entry.id   AF-A0A832L3G4-F1
#
_cell.length_a   1.000
_cell.length_b   1.000
_cell.length_c   1.000
_cell.angle_alpha   90.00
_cell.angle_beta   90.00
_cell.angle_gamma   90.00
#
_symmetry.space_group_name_H-M   'P 1'
#
loop_
_entity.id
_entity.type
_entity.pdbx_description
1 polymer ?
#
loop_
_entity_poly.entity_id
_entity_poly.type
_entity_poly.pdbx_seq_one_letter_code
_entity_poly.pdbx_strand_id
1 'polypeptide(L)'
;QAGDPVIQIQTPFGGGKTHALLALYHIVKNYDQVKHLPSVSDFQPLIPENARVVVFVGTHADPLGGKTPWGEIAHQLGVYEKVREHDEKRRSPGKEVLYEILGEDPVLILVDELVEYAVKARDFAEQVSAFSQELTEAVKSKNNACLVSTLPSSAPYGEVGERALNELQRIYGRVEAVHTPVEGVEIYEVVRKRLFEDLGDEKTRKEVAQSYFELYQKLGPEVPSEAREIEYRDRIERAYPFHPELIDVLYERWGSYPTFQRTRGVLRLLAEVVADLYKRQIPSPLIQSSLVNLENQAIRREFVKHIGNEYDSVIAADIAGKNAKAPKIDREMGSEYEKYGIATGIATSVFLYSFSGAEKTGATLPRIRVALLREGIPHTIVGDAIGKLEEELWYFHSEGKQYAFRNQPNLNRVIMDREETISEEIIREKVKESIQRYAGNALEVYLWPESASDIPDNKNLKLAILAPEFSYDSDLPAATAAREGEGKKLVSELFEKAGTGFRVYKNTLFILAMDNVQYSTLSRSLKRFLAISEVQNDR
;
A
#
# COMPACT_ATOMS: atom_id res chain seq x y z
N GLN A 1 5.52 -7.18 -42.70
CA GLN A 1 6.49 -6.29 -42.02
C GLN A 1 7.71 -7.15 -41.67
N ALA A 2 8.93 -6.66 -41.90
CA ALA A 2 10.12 -7.33 -41.38
C ALA A 2 10.12 -7.19 -39.85
N GLY A 3 10.31 -8.30 -39.13
CA GLY A 3 10.41 -8.29 -37.67
C GLY A 3 11.71 -7.68 -37.17
N ASP A 4 11.82 -7.43 -35.87
CA ASP A 4 13.01 -6.84 -35.27
C ASP A 4 14.18 -7.86 -35.26
N PRO A 5 15.33 -7.54 -35.88
CA PRO A 5 16.45 -8.48 -36.02
C PRO A 5 17.27 -8.60 -34.72
N VAL A 6 17.14 -7.65 -33.80
CA VAL A 6 17.81 -7.64 -32.49
C VAL A 6 16.75 -7.42 -31.43
N ILE A 7 16.68 -8.33 -30.46
CA ILE A 7 15.68 -8.36 -29.40
C ILE A 7 16.40 -8.50 -28.05
N GLN A 8 16.24 -7.50 -27.19
CA GLN A 8 16.61 -7.62 -25.79
C GLN A 8 15.40 -8.05 -24.97
N ILE A 9 15.56 -9.18 -24.29
CA ILE A 9 14.61 -9.65 -23.31
C ILE A 9 14.94 -9.02 -21.96
N GLN A 10 14.05 -8.13 -21.50
CA GLN A 10 14.07 -7.62 -20.13
C GLN A 10 12.88 -8.19 -19.35
N THR A 11 13.13 -9.05 -18.36
CA THR A 11 12.06 -9.47 -17.44
C THR A 11 12.03 -8.60 -16.18
N PRO A 12 10.88 -8.03 -15.80
CA PRO A 12 10.66 -7.48 -14.47
C PRO A 12 10.70 -8.58 -13.38
N PHE A 13 10.52 -9.84 -13.78
CA PHE A 13 10.14 -10.96 -12.91
C PHE A 13 11.28 -11.74 -12.26
N GLY A 14 12.54 -11.31 -12.43
CA GLY A 14 13.71 -12.01 -11.87
C GLY A 14 13.80 -13.48 -12.30
N GLY A 15 13.17 -13.84 -13.42
CA GLY A 15 13.06 -15.20 -13.95
C GLY A 15 12.23 -15.22 -15.22
N GLY A 16 12.44 -16.24 -16.06
CA GLY A 16 11.75 -16.40 -17.35
C GLY A 16 12.59 -16.05 -18.59
N LYS A 17 13.68 -15.29 -18.44
CA LYS A 17 14.63 -14.96 -19.52
C LYS A 17 15.19 -16.22 -20.19
N THR A 18 15.89 -17.05 -19.41
CA THR A 18 16.43 -18.33 -19.88
C THR A 18 15.32 -19.28 -20.37
N HIS A 19 14.13 -19.25 -19.75
CA HIS A 19 13.02 -20.10 -20.20
C HIS A 19 12.50 -19.65 -21.58
N ALA A 20 12.45 -18.35 -21.86
CA ALA A 20 12.10 -17.82 -23.16
C ALA A 20 13.16 -18.19 -24.21
N LEU A 21 14.45 -18.06 -23.88
CA LEU A 21 15.53 -18.52 -24.76
C LEU A 21 15.44 -20.04 -25.03
N LEU A 22 15.18 -20.86 -24.01
CA LEU A 22 14.98 -22.31 -24.16
C LEU A 22 13.76 -22.62 -25.04
N ALA A 23 12.65 -21.90 -24.86
CA ALA A 23 11.48 -22.06 -25.71
C ALA A 23 11.83 -21.76 -27.17
N LEU A 24 12.47 -20.63 -27.46
CA LEU A 24 12.92 -20.29 -28.82
C LEU A 24 13.89 -21.33 -29.39
N TYR A 25 14.83 -21.81 -28.57
CA TYR A 25 15.77 -22.86 -28.96
C TYR A 25 15.04 -24.13 -29.41
N HIS A 26 14.09 -24.63 -28.62
CA HIS A 26 13.36 -25.85 -28.93
C HIS A 26 12.35 -25.65 -30.07
N ILE A 27 11.69 -24.49 -30.15
CA ILE A 27 10.76 -24.16 -31.24
C ILE A 27 11.50 -24.17 -32.57
N VAL A 28 12.68 -23.54 -32.67
CA VAL A 28 13.40 -23.44 -33.94
C VAL A 28 14.21 -24.69 -34.26
N LYS A 29 14.93 -25.25 -33.29
CA LYS A 29 15.85 -26.38 -33.52
C LYS A 29 15.20 -27.77 -33.44
N ASN A 30 14.21 -27.92 -32.56
CA ASN A 30 13.66 -29.22 -32.17
C ASN A 30 12.12 -29.27 -32.34
N TYR A 31 11.58 -28.51 -33.30
CA TYR A 31 10.13 -28.31 -33.46
C TYR A 31 9.34 -29.63 -33.46
N ASP A 32 9.83 -30.65 -34.17
CA ASP A 32 9.16 -31.95 -34.26
C ASP A 32 8.95 -32.64 -32.91
N GLN A 33 9.80 -32.35 -31.92
CA GLN A 33 9.69 -32.90 -30.57
C GLN A 33 8.70 -32.11 -29.70
N VAL A 34 8.45 -30.84 -30.00
CA VAL A 34 7.63 -29.93 -29.16
C VAL A 34 6.29 -29.54 -29.79
N LYS A 35 6.05 -29.86 -31.06
CA LYS A 35 4.81 -29.51 -31.80
C LYS A 35 3.51 -30.09 -31.21
N HIS A 36 3.62 -31.09 -30.32
CA HIS A 36 2.48 -31.65 -29.60
C HIS A 36 1.93 -30.71 -28.51
N LEU A 37 2.68 -29.67 -28.13
CA LEU A 37 2.24 -28.68 -27.16
C LEU A 37 1.27 -27.70 -27.83
N PRO A 38 0.03 -27.53 -27.32
CA PRO A 38 -0.97 -26.64 -27.93
C PRO A 38 -0.51 -25.19 -28.08
N SER A 39 0.37 -24.71 -27.20
CA SER A 39 0.92 -23.36 -27.27
C SER A 39 2.00 -23.15 -28.35
N VAL A 40 2.40 -24.21 -29.05
CA VAL A 40 3.52 -24.22 -30.02
C VAL A 40 3.12 -24.76 -31.39
N SER A 41 2.00 -25.50 -31.48
CA SER A 41 1.54 -26.18 -32.70
C SER A 41 1.38 -25.25 -33.90
N ASP A 42 1.10 -23.97 -33.66
CA ASP A 42 0.77 -23.02 -34.73
C ASP A 42 2.01 -22.28 -35.26
N PHE A 43 3.20 -22.50 -34.67
CA PHE A 43 4.43 -21.81 -35.07
C PHE A 43 5.14 -22.43 -36.29
N GLN A 44 4.74 -23.62 -36.76
CA GLN A 44 5.40 -24.28 -37.90
C GLN A 44 5.61 -23.37 -39.13
N PRO A 45 4.61 -22.57 -39.58
CA PRO A 45 4.77 -21.72 -40.76
C PRO A 45 5.76 -20.56 -40.57
N LEU A 46 6.16 -20.28 -39.33
CA LEU A 46 7.03 -19.16 -38.96
C LEU A 46 8.49 -19.57 -38.80
N ILE A 47 8.80 -20.88 -38.82
CA ILE A 47 10.16 -21.40 -38.65
C ILE A 47 10.80 -21.54 -40.04
N PRO A 48 11.88 -20.80 -40.34
CA PRO A 48 12.58 -20.93 -41.62
C PRO A 48 13.18 -22.33 -41.80
N GLU A 49 13.19 -22.83 -43.03
CA GLU A 49 13.93 -24.06 -43.37
C GLU A 49 15.43 -23.88 -43.09
N ASN A 50 16.06 -24.94 -42.56
CA ASN A 50 17.49 -24.98 -42.23
C ASN A 50 17.96 -23.89 -41.23
N ALA A 51 17.06 -23.35 -40.41
CA ALA A 51 17.42 -22.38 -39.38
C ALA A 51 18.43 -22.97 -38.38
N ARG A 52 19.59 -22.33 -38.26
CA ARG A 52 20.62 -22.69 -37.28
C ARG A 52 20.39 -21.91 -35.99
N VAL A 53 20.45 -22.60 -34.85
CA VAL A 53 20.38 -21.96 -33.53
C VAL A 53 21.73 -22.06 -32.85
N VAL A 54 22.29 -20.91 -32.47
CA VAL A 54 23.54 -20.80 -31.73
C VAL A 54 23.31 -20.15 -30.37
N VAL A 55 24.01 -20.62 -29.35
CA VAL A 55 23.77 -20.22 -27.97
C VAL A 55 25.07 -19.86 -27.28
N PHE A 56 25.10 -18.72 -26.61
CA PHE A 56 26.16 -18.36 -25.68
C PHE A 56 25.59 -18.12 -24.29
N VAL A 57 26.16 -18.77 -23.27
CA VAL A 57 25.71 -18.65 -21.87
C VAL A 57 26.86 -18.14 -21.02
N GLY A 58 26.80 -16.87 -20.62
CA GLY A 58 27.89 -16.19 -19.95
C GLY A 58 28.21 -16.70 -18.54
N THR A 59 27.25 -17.34 -17.87
CA THR A 59 27.48 -18.00 -16.57
C THR A 59 28.35 -19.24 -16.68
N HIS A 60 28.23 -19.98 -17.81
CA HIS A 60 28.94 -21.24 -18.05
C HIS A 60 30.28 -21.05 -18.75
N ALA A 61 30.42 -20.00 -19.57
CA ALA A 61 31.63 -19.74 -20.32
C ALA A 61 32.81 -19.37 -19.41
N ASP A 62 33.97 -20.00 -19.65
CA ASP A 62 35.23 -19.68 -19.00
C ASP A 62 36.02 -18.65 -19.84
N PRO A 63 36.22 -17.42 -19.36
CA PRO A 63 36.95 -16.39 -20.11
C PRO A 63 38.46 -16.66 -20.22
N LEU A 64 39.03 -17.53 -19.37
CA LEU A 64 40.47 -17.82 -19.39
C LEU A 64 40.80 -18.97 -20.34
N GLY A 65 40.23 -20.16 -20.13
CA GLY A 65 40.51 -21.36 -20.91
C GLY A 65 39.48 -21.70 -22.00
N GLY A 66 38.32 -21.04 -22.00
CA GLY A 66 37.24 -21.28 -22.96
C GLY A 66 37.31 -20.40 -24.21
N LYS A 67 36.36 -20.61 -25.12
CA LYS A 67 36.16 -19.73 -26.28
C LYS A 67 35.46 -18.45 -25.82
N THR A 68 35.82 -17.33 -26.43
CA THR A 68 35.10 -16.05 -26.32
C THR A 68 33.69 -16.15 -26.93
N PRO A 69 32.80 -15.16 -26.71
CA PRO A 69 31.47 -15.17 -27.32
C PRO A 69 31.51 -15.31 -28.85
N TRP A 70 32.41 -14.59 -29.53
CA TRP A 70 32.58 -14.71 -30.98
C TRP A 70 33.19 -16.04 -31.40
N GLY A 71 34.16 -16.56 -30.63
CA GLY A 71 34.75 -17.87 -30.87
C GLY A 71 33.73 -19.00 -30.74
N GLU A 72 32.88 -18.95 -29.72
CA GLU A 72 31.85 -19.95 -29.46
C GLU A 72 30.73 -19.91 -30.51
N ILE A 73 30.26 -18.71 -30.87
CA ILE A 73 29.27 -18.54 -31.95
C ILE A 73 29.83 -19.08 -33.27
N ALA A 74 31.05 -18.71 -33.66
CA ALA A 74 31.65 -19.20 -34.90
C ALA A 74 31.90 -20.71 -34.88
N HIS A 75 32.23 -21.28 -33.71
CA HIS A 75 32.39 -22.73 -33.54
C HIS A 75 31.08 -23.48 -33.77
N GLN A 76 29.96 -23.02 -33.19
CA GLN A 76 28.65 -23.62 -33.41
C GLN A 76 28.14 -23.46 -34.85
N LEU A 77 28.55 -22.39 -35.54
CA LEU A 77 28.29 -22.18 -36.97
C LEU A 77 29.22 -23.00 -37.89
N GLY A 78 30.23 -23.68 -37.35
CA GLY A 78 31.18 -24.50 -38.13
C GLY A 78 32.26 -23.69 -38.86
N VAL A 79 32.49 -22.44 -38.50
CA VAL A 79 33.38 -21.48 -39.19
C VAL A 79 34.45 -20.87 -38.26
N TYR A 80 34.81 -21.58 -37.19
CA TYR A 80 35.75 -21.11 -36.16
C TYR A 80 37.08 -20.57 -36.69
N GLU A 81 37.65 -21.19 -37.73
CA GLU A 81 38.94 -20.76 -38.30
C GLU A 81 38.94 -19.29 -38.76
N LYS A 82 37.78 -18.72 -39.14
CA LYS A 82 37.67 -17.31 -39.53
C LYS A 82 37.86 -16.34 -38.37
N VAL A 83 37.63 -16.78 -37.13
CA VAL A 83 37.77 -15.96 -35.92
C VAL A 83 38.84 -16.47 -34.96
N ARG A 84 39.57 -17.53 -35.33
CA ARG A 84 40.53 -18.18 -34.43
C ARG A 84 41.57 -17.21 -33.88
N GLU A 85 42.17 -16.39 -34.73
CA GLU A 85 43.16 -15.40 -34.30
C GLU A 85 42.54 -14.37 -33.33
N HIS A 86 41.30 -13.95 -33.58
CA HIS A 86 40.57 -13.03 -32.71
C HIS A 86 40.22 -13.66 -31.36
N ASP A 87 39.82 -14.94 -31.37
CA ASP A 87 39.51 -15.71 -30.16
C ASP A 87 40.76 -15.95 -29.30
N GLU A 88 41.88 -16.35 -29.91
CA GLU A 88 43.17 -16.55 -29.22
C GLU A 88 43.73 -15.24 -28.65
N LYS A 89 43.56 -14.11 -29.37
CA LYS A 89 44.02 -12.78 -28.94
C LYS A 89 43.03 -12.06 -28.03
N ARG A 90 41.85 -12.64 -27.76
CA ARG A 90 40.75 -12.01 -26.99
C ARG A 90 40.37 -10.61 -27.51
N ARG A 91 40.33 -10.45 -28.83
CA ARG A 91 39.93 -9.20 -29.50
C ARG A 91 38.71 -9.41 -30.38
N SER A 92 37.81 -8.42 -30.40
CA SER A 92 36.62 -8.50 -31.24
C SER A 92 36.98 -8.64 -32.73
N PRO A 93 36.25 -9.46 -33.50
CA PRO A 93 36.56 -9.73 -34.90
C PRO A 93 36.20 -8.63 -35.89
N GLY A 94 35.43 -7.62 -35.49
CA GLY A 94 34.94 -6.60 -36.41
C GLY A 94 33.67 -7.03 -37.13
N LYS A 95 32.90 -6.03 -37.58
CA LYS A 95 31.60 -6.23 -38.23
C LYS A 95 31.67 -7.06 -39.50
N GLU A 96 32.70 -6.86 -40.33
CA GLU A 96 32.87 -7.54 -41.62
C GLU A 96 33.05 -9.05 -41.43
N VAL A 97 33.88 -9.44 -40.46
CA VAL A 97 34.11 -10.86 -40.13
C VAL A 97 32.83 -11.47 -39.53
N LEU A 98 32.13 -10.73 -38.66
CA LEU A 98 30.84 -11.18 -38.11
C LEU A 98 29.79 -11.37 -39.22
N TYR A 99 29.72 -10.45 -40.18
CA TYR A 99 28.85 -10.59 -41.34
C TYR A 99 29.17 -11.87 -42.12
N GLU A 100 30.45 -12.16 -42.33
CA GLU A 100 30.90 -13.34 -43.07
C GLU A 100 30.58 -14.67 -42.34
N ILE A 101 30.79 -14.75 -41.02
CA ILE A 101 30.52 -16.00 -40.28
C ILE A 101 29.03 -16.32 -40.17
N LEU A 102 28.16 -15.31 -40.19
CA LEU A 102 26.70 -15.52 -40.13
C LEU A 102 26.17 -16.22 -41.38
N GLY A 103 26.81 -16.04 -42.54
CA GLY A 103 26.43 -16.69 -43.80
C GLY A 103 25.02 -16.34 -44.30
N GLU A 104 24.52 -17.11 -45.26
CA GLU A 104 23.22 -16.86 -45.94
C GLU A 104 22.06 -17.70 -45.38
N ASP A 105 22.35 -18.78 -44.64
CA ASP A 105 21.32 -19.58 -43.97
C ASP A 105 20.66 -18.79 -42.82
N PRO A 106 19.38 -19.03 -42.49
CA PRO A 106 18.76 -18.41 -41.33
C PRO A 106 19.47 -18.77 -40.02
N VAL A 107 19.79 -17.77 -39.18
CA VAL A 107 20.47 -17.97 -37.90
C VAL A 107 19.73 -17.26 -36.77
N LEU A 108 19.42 -18.01 -35.71
CA LEU A 108 18.98 -17.50 -34.43
C LEU A 108 20.14 -17.56 -33.42
N ILE A 109 20.52 -16.41 -32.89
CA ILE A 109 21.59 -16.24 -31.91
C ILE A 109 20.95 -15.96 -30.56
N LEU A 110 21.17 -16.84 -29.58
CA LEU A 110 20.65 -16.70 -28.23
C LEU A 110 21.81 -16.41 -27.27
N VAL A 111 21.75 -15.28 -26.57
CA VAL A 111 22.80 -14.85 -25.64
C VAL A 111 22.21 -14.67 -24.25
N ASP A 112 22.64 -15.51 -23.31
CA ASP A 112 22.24 -15.45 -21.90
C ASP A 112 23.37 -14.94 -21.01
N GLU A 113 23.03 -14.14 -20.00
CA GLU A 113 23.96 -13.63 -18.95
C GLU A 113 25.30 -13.03 -19.45
N LEU A 114 25.27 -12.24 -20.53
CA LEU A 114 26.49 -11.65 -21.11
C LEU A 114 27.20 -10.67 -20.15
N VAL A 115 26.44 -9.98 -19.29
CA VAL A 115 26.98 -9.07 -18.26
C VAL A 115 27.88 -9.84 -17.29
N GLU A 116 27.46 -11.03 -16.87
CA GLU A 116 28.26 -11.86 -15.97
C GLU A 116 29.57 -12.29 -16.62
N TYR A 117 29.52 -12.66 -17.91
CA TYR A 117 30.74 -12.98 -18.66
C TYR A 117 31.67 -11.79 -18.77
N ALA A 118 31.15 -10.59 -19.11
CA ALA A 118 31.95 -9.37 -19.21
C ALA A 118 32.67 -9.05 -17.89
N VAL A 119 31.99 -9.22 -16.75
CA VAL A 119 32.59 -9.04 -15.42
C VAL A 119 33.68 -10.08 -15.14
N LYS A 120 33.48 -11.35 -15.51
CA LYS A 120 34.48 -12.42 -15.36
C LYS A 120 35.68 -12.22 -16.28
N ALA A 121 35.45 -11.71 -17.49
CA ALA A 121 36.47 -11.52 -18.53
C ALA A 121 37.51 -10.46 -18.18
N ARG A 122 37.21 -9.54 -17.23
CA ARG A 122 38.08 -8.50 -16.66
C ARG A 122 38.98 -7.79 -17.70
N ASP A 123 40.09 -8.42 -18.07
CA ASP A 123 41.13 -7.93 -18.98
C ASP A 123 40.65 -7.59 -20.39
N PHE A 124 39.54 -8.19 -20.86
CA PHE A 124 38.97 -7.90 -22.19
C PHE A 124 37.47 -7.59 -22.16
N ALA A 125 36.95 -7.10 -21.03
CA ALA A 125 35.54 -6.73 -20.90
C ALA A 125 35.10 -5.69 -21.97
N GLU A 126 35.97 -4.72 -22.28
CA GLU A 126 35.72 -3.73 -23.34
C GLU A 126 35.58 -4.38 -24.74
N GLN A 127 36.28 -5.49 -25.00
CA GLN A 127 36.14 -6.24 -26.24
C GLN A 127 34.81 -7.00 -26.31
N VAL A 128 34.24 -7.40 -25.17
CA VAL A 128 32.89 -7.99 -25.11
C VAL A 128 31.82 -6.93 -25.44
N SER A 129 32.01 -5.70 -24.97
CA SER A 129 31.17 -4.55 -25.33
C SER A 129 31.30 -4.21 -26.81
N ALA A 130 32.53 -4.12 -27.34
CA ALA A 130 32.79 -3.89 -28.77
C ALA A 130 32.15 -4.98 -29.65
N PHE A 131 32.33 -6.25 -29.29
CA PHE A 131 31.70 -7.39 -29.97
C PHE A 131 30.17 -7.28 -29.97
N SER A 132 29.55 -6.90 -28.85
CA SER A 132 28.10 -6.74 -28.78
C SER A 132 27.61 -5.67 -29.76
N GLN A 133 28.34 -4.56 -29.88
CA GLN A 133 28.01 -3.53 -30.86
C GLN A 133 28.17 -4.05 -32.29
N GLU A 134 29.32 -4.65 -32.62
CA GLU A 134 29.59 -5.19 -33.96
C GLU A 134 28.59 -6.27 -34.37
N LEU A 135 28.20 -7.14 -33.44
CA LEU A 135 27.22 -8.21 -33.66
C LEU A 135 25.83 -7.65 -33.93
N THR A 136 25.35 -6.72 -33.11
CA THR A 136 24.03 -6.09 -33.32
C THR A 136 23.95 -5.39 -34.67
N GLU A 137 25.04 -4.73 -35.10
CA GLU A 137 25.12 -4.09 -36.41
C GLU A 137 25.16 -5.09 -37.57
N ALA A 138 25.92 -6.19 -37.45
CA ALA A 138 25.99 -7.23 -38.47
C ALA A 138 24.65 -7.95 -38.65
N VAL A 139 23.97 -8.27 -37.54
CA VAL A 139 22.64 -8.88 -37.54
C VAL A 139 21.61 -7.95 -38.19
N LYS A 140 21.63 -6.64 -37.88
CA LYS A 140 20.72 -5.67 -38.49
C LYS A 140 20.91 -5.50 -40.00
N SER A 141 22.13 -5.72 -40.49
CA SER A 141 22.42 -5.66 -41.94
C SER A 141 22.04 -6.93 -42.71
N LYS A 142 21.46 -7.93 -42.03
CA LYS A 142 21.07 -9.22 -42.60
C LYS A 142 19.57 -9.47 -42.42
N ASN A 143 18.95 -10.05 -43.44
CA ASN A 143 17.53 -10.40 -43.43
C ASN A 143 17.29 -11.83 -42.90
N ASN A 144 18.37 -12.58 -42.66
CA ASN A 144 18.37 -13.99 -42.27
C ASN A 144 18.98 -14.20 -40.86
N ALA A 145 19.22 -13.16 -40.08
CA ALA A 145 19.78 -13.28 -38.74
C ALA A 145 18.87 -12.63 -37.69
N CYS A 146 18.70 -13.30 -36.55
CA CYS A 146 18.00 -12.78 -35.39
C CYS A 146 18.87 -12.97 -34.15
N LEU A 147 19.08 -11.91 -33.37
CA LEU A 147 19.78 -11.94 -32.09
C LEU A 147 18.77 -11.72 -30.96
N VAL A 148 18.70 -12.66 -30.04
CA VAL A 148 17.93 -12.54 -28.80
C VAL A 148 18.88 -12.59 -27.62
N SER A 149 18.98 -11.47 -26.90
CA SER A 149 19.91 -11.31 -25.77
C SER A 149 19.15 -11.00 -24.49
N THR A 150 19.62 -11.51 -23.36
CA THR A 150 19.04 -11.19 -22.06
C THR A 150 20.00 -10.36 -21.24
N LEU A 151 19.52 -9.25 -20.67
CA LEU A 151 20.27 -8.49 -19.67
C LEU A 151 19.58 -8.61 -18.30
N PRO A 152 20.35 -8.71 -17.20
CA PRO A 152 19.80 -8.76 -15.86
C PRO A 152 19.13 -7.43 -15.49
N SER A 153 18.13 -7.50 -14.61
CA SER A 153 17.36 -6.32 -14.18
C SER A 153 18.10 -5.50 -13.12
N SER A 154 19.16 -6.08 -12.55
CA SER A 154 20.05 -5.48 -11.57
C SER A 154 21.48 -5.94 -11.85
N ALA A 155 22.45 -5.07 -11.61
CA ALA A 155 23.85 -5.39 -11.83
C ALA A 155 24.38 -6.46 -10.85
N PRO A 156 25.11 -7.47 -11.32
CA PRO A 156 25.82 -8.38 -10.45
C PRO A 156 27.16 -7.75 -9.99
N TYR A 157 27.71 -8.17 -8.85
CA TYR A 157 29.09 -7.80 -8.44
C TYR A 157 29.40 -6.28 -8.25
N GLY A 158 28.41 -5.48 -7.85
CA GLY A 158 28.61 -4.07 -7.46
C GLY A 158 28.96 -3.13 -8.63
N GLU A 159 29.78 -2.10 -8.39
CA GLU A 159 30.08 -1.04 -9.38
C GLU A 159 30.58 -1.58 -10.73
N VAL A 160 31.37 -2.66 -10.73
CA VAL A 160 31.95 -3.22 -11.96
C VAL A 160 30.84 -3.79 -12.86
N GLY A 161 29.90 -4.51 -12.28
CA GLY A 161 28.76 -5.00 -13.05
C GLY A 161 27.75 -3.91 -13.37
N GLU A 162 27.64 -2.84 -12.57
CA GLU A 162 26.84 -1.67 -12.94
C GLU A 162 27.38 -1.00 -14.20
N ARG A 163 28.71 -0.84 -14.30
CA ARG A 163 29.35 -0.29 -15.50
C ARG A 163 29.12 -1.20 -16.72
N ALA A 164 29.37 -2.50 -16.58
CA ALA A 164 29.17 -3.46 -17.67
C ALA A 164 27.70 -3.55 -18.12
N LEU A 165 26.75 -3.58 -17.17
CA LEU A 165 25.32 -3.57 -17.47
C LEU A 165 24.91 -2.30 -18.20
N ASN A 166 25.33 -1.12 -17.71
CA ASN A 166 25.01 0.15 -18.33
C ASN A 166 25.57 0.27 -19.75
N GLU A 167 26.78 -0.23 -19.98
CA GLU A 167 27.41 -0.22 -21.30
C GLU A 167 26.66 -1.12 -22.29
N LEU A 168 26.38 -2.37 -21.91
CA LEU A 168 25.60 -3.29 -22.73
C LEU A 168 24.18 -2.77 -22.97
N GLN A 169 23.50 -2.24 -21.95
CA GLN A 169 22.19 -1.60 -22.10
C GLN A 169 22.20 -0.45 -23.10
N ARG A 170 23.26 0.36 -23.15
CA ARG A 170 23.40 1.44 -24.16
C ARG A 170 23.59 0.87 -25.57
N ILE A 171 24.30 -0.24 -25.72
CA ILE A 171 24.52 -0.88 -27.02
C ILE A 171 23.20 -1.46 -27.55
N TYR A 172 22.54 -2.32 -26.78
CA TYR A 172 21.26 -2.92 -27.17
C TYR A 172 20.15 -1.85 -27.31
N GLY A 173 20.08 -0.89 -26.37
CA GLY A 173 19.08 0.18 -26.39
C GLY A 173 19.17 1.19 -27.54
N ARG A 174 20.30 1.25 -28.28
CA ARG A 174 20.42 2.08 -29.50
C ARG A 174 19.81 1.42 -30.74
N VAL A 175 19.51 0.12 -30.68
CA VAL A 175 19.23 -0.70 -31.85
C VAL A 175 17.79 -1.25 -31.86
N GLU A 176 16.99 -1.03 -30.81
CA GLU A 176 15.89 -1.96 -30.48
C GLU A 176 14.44 -1.45 -30.35
N ALA A 177 13.54 -2.43 -30.53
CA ALA A 177 12.29 -2.59 -29.79
C ALA A 177 12.57 -3.39 -28.50
N VAL A 178 12.41 -2.77 -27.33
CA VAL A 178 12.53 -3.45 -26.02
C VAL A 178 11.29 -4.30 -25.80
N HIS A 179 11.46 -5.62 -25.72
CA HIS A 179 10.37 -6.54 -25.39
C HIS A 179 10.45 -6.97 -23.93
N THR A 180 9.54 -6.43 -23.12
CA THR A 180 9.26 -6.94 -21.78
C THR A 180 8.32 -8.15 -21.93
N PRO A 181 8.72 -9.40 -21.62
CA PRO A 181 7.88 -10.58 -21.91
C PRO A 181 6.62 -10.70 -21.06
N VAL A 182 6.43 -9.80 -20.09
CA VAL A 182 5.30 -9.79 -19.17
C VAL A 182 4.94 -8.33 -18.90
N GLU A 183 3.85 -7.84 -19.49
CA GLU A 183 3.33 -6.49 -19.22
C GLU A 183 1.84 -6.53 -18.83
N GLY A 184 1.49 -5.71 -17.84
CA GLY A 184 0.10 -5.47 -17.43
C GLY A 184 -0.64 -6.73 -16.97
N VAL A 185 -1.60 -7.19 -17.79
CA VAL A 185 -2.58 -8.22 -17.41
C VAL A 185 -1.96 -9.62 -17.31
N GLU A 186 -0.80 -9.84 -17.93
CA GLU A 186 -0.08 -11.12 -17.88
C GLU A 186 0.46 -11.45 -16.49
N ILE A 187 0.62 -10.44 -15.63
CA ILE A 187 1.06 -10.58 -14.24
C ILE A 187 0.11 -11.50 -13.47
N TYR A 188 -1.19 -11.35 -13.68
CA TYR A 188 -2.23 -12.16 -13.05
C TYR A 188 -2.04 -13.63 -13.38
N GLU A 189 -1.82 -13.95 -14.66
CA GLU A 189 -1.68 -15.33 -15.12
C GLU A 189 -0.39 -15.97 -14.64
N VAL A 190 0.70 -15.19 -14.56
CA VAL A 190 1.98 -15.65 -14.01
C VAL A 190 1.86 -15.99 -12.53
N VAL A 191 1.24 -15.10 -11.74
CA VAL A 191 1.00 -15.32 -10.30
C VAL A 191 0.13 -16.56 -10.10
N ARG A 192 -0.98 -16.63 -10.84
CA ARG A 192 -1.92 -17.76 -10.82
C ARG A 192 -1.23 -19.09 -11.13
N LYS A 193 -0.54 -19.19 -12.27
CA LYS A 193 0.14 -20.44 -12.71
C LYS A 193 1.25 -20.89 -11.76
N ARG A 194 1.88 -19.97 -11.03
CA ARG A 194 2.95 -20.31 -10.08
C ARG A 194 2.44 -20.78 -8.71
N LEU A 195 1.27 -20.31 -8.30
CA LEU A 195 0.73 -20.59 -6.96
C LEU A 195 -0.31 -21.70 -6.95
N PHE A 196 -0.96 -21.98 -8.09
CA PHE A 196 -2.04 -22.96 -8.19
C PHE A 196 -1.80 -23.90 -9.37
N GLU A 197 -1.84 -25.20 -9.07
CA GLU A 197 -1.77 -26.27 -10.09
C GLU A 197 -3.13 -26.47 -10.77
N ASP A 198 -4.22 -26.40 -9.99
CA ASP A 198 -5.60 -26.50 -10.45
C ASP A 198 -6.40 -25.30 -9.95
N LEU A 199 -7.23 -24.76 -10.84
CA LEU A 199 -8.09 -23.58 -10.61
C LEU A 199 -9.57 -23.95 -10.52
N GLY A 200 -9.90 -25.24 -10.67
CA GLY A 200 -11.27 -25.71 -10.77
C GLY A 200 -11.91 -25.38 -12.12
N ASP A 201 -13.24 -25.45 -12.13
CA ASP A 201 -14.05 -25.32 -13.34
C ASP A 201 -14.05 -23.89 -13.92
N GLU A 202 -13.91 -23.78 -15.24
CA GLU A 202 -13.91 -22.50 -15.94
C GLU A 202 -15.23 -21.74 -15.76
N LYS A 203 -16.35 -22.47 -15.74
CA LYS A 203 -17.66 -21.88 -15.54
C LYS A 203 -17.76 -21.18 -14.18
N THR A 204 -17.26 -21.82 -13.11
CA THR A 204 -17.22 -21.21 -11.78
C THR A 204 -16.39 -19.93 -11.75
N ARG A 205 -15.24 -19.89 -12.44
CA ARG A 205 -14.41 -18.67 -12.53
C ARG A 205 -15.18 -17.52 -13.17
N LYS A 206 -15.88 -17.79 -14.26
CA LYS A 206 -16.73 -16.82 -14.97
C LYS A 206 -17.90 -16.36 -14.11
N GLU A 207 -18.56 -17.27 -13.38
CA GLU A 207 -19.64 -16.96 -12.45
C GLU A 207 -19.16 -16.05 -11.31
N VAL A 208 -17.98 -16.32 -10.73
CA VAL A 208 -17.38 -15.46 -9.70
C VAL A 208 -17.09 -14.07 -10.25
N ALA A 209 -16.44 -13.96 -11.41
CA ALA A 209 -16.15 -12.67 -12.03
C ALA A 209 -17.44 -11.87 -12.32
N GLN A 210 -18.47 -12.56 -12.81
CA GLN A 210 -19.77 -11.97 -13.10
C GLN A 210 -20.49 -11.48 -11.82
N SER A 211 -20.46 -12.27 -10.73
CA SER A 211 -21.05 -11.87 -9.43
C SER A 211 -20.41 -10.59 -8.88
N TYR A 212 -19.08 -10.47 -8.93
CA TYR A 212 -18.38 -9.24 -8.51
C TYR A 212 -18.71 -8.05 -9.42
N PHE A 213 -18.78 -8.26 -10.74
CA PHE A 213 -19.18 -7.21 -11.69
C PHE A 213 -20.59 -6.69 -11.40
N GLU A 214 -21.56 -7.58 -11.16
CA GLU A 214 -22.94 -7.22 -10.79
C GLU A 214 -23.00 -6.47 -9.46
N LEU A 215 -22.21 -6.89 -8.47
CA LEU A 215 -22.07 -6.19 -7.20
C LEU A 215 -21.58 -4.75 -7.42
N TYR A 216 -20.54 -4.55 -8.22
CA TYR A 216 -19.98 -3.23 -8.51
C TYR A 216 -20.93 -2.34 -9.31
N GLN A 217 -21.67 -2.92 -10.27
CA GLN A 217 -22.73 -2.22 -11.00
C GLN A 217 -23.84 -1.75 -10.05
N LYS A 218 -24.26 -2.59 -9.10
CA LYS A 218 -25.27 -2.26 -8.10
C LYS A 218 -24.83 -1.14 -7.15
N LEU A 219 -23.54 -1.10 -6.79
CA LEU A 219 -22.98 -0.05 -5.93
C LEU A 219 -22.83 1.30 -6.65
N GLY A 220 -22.76 1.30 -7.98
CA GLY A 220 -22.75 2.53 -8.79
C GLY A 220 -21.59 3.47 -8.40
N PRO A 221 -21.87 4.74 -8.03
CA PRO A 221 -20.82 5.73 -7.70
C PRO A 221 -20.08 5.43 -6.40
N GLU A 222 -20.51 4.44 -5.62
CA GLU A 222 -19.85 4.06 -4.36
C GLU A 222 -18.55 3.28 -4.54
N VAL A 223 -18.24 2.84 -5.76
CA VAL A 223 -17.00 2.17 -6.16
C VAL A 223 -16.28 2.96 -7.27
N PRO A 224 -14.97 2.73 -7.52
CA PRO A 224 -14.25 3.37 -8.63
C PRO A 224 -14.94 3.11 -9.97
N SER A 225 -14.88 4.08 -10.90
CA SER A 225 -15.53 3.96 -12.20
C SER A 225 -15.04 2.76 -12.99
N GLU A 226 -13.73 2.50 -12.96
CA GLU A 226 -13.13 1.37 -13.68
C GLU A 226 -13.63 0.01 -13.19
N ALA A 227 -14.06 -0.11 -11.92
CA ALA A 227 -14.59 -1.38 -11.40
C ALA A 227 -15.95 -1.76 -12.00
N ARG A 228 -16.61 -0.80 -12.67
CA ARG A 228 -17.92 -0.97 -13.32
C ARG A 228 -17.81 -1.24 -14.82
N GLU A 229 -16.60 -1.28 -15.35
CA GLU A 229 -16.34 -1.54 -16.77
C GLU A 229 -16.18 -3.05 -17.02
N ILE A 230 -16.53 -3.49 -18.23
CA ILE A 230 -16.47 -4.91 -18.62
C ILE A 230 -15.04 -5.44 -18.55
N GLU A 231 -14.06 -4.59 -18.88
CA GLU A 231 -12.64 -4.89 -18.80
C GLU A 231 -12.21 -5.27 -17.38
N TYR A 232 -12.86 -4.74 -16.34
CA TYR A 232 -12.54 -5.09 -14.96
C TYR A 232 -13.04 -6.49 -14.58
N ARG A 233 -14.22 -6.89 -15.10
CA ARG A 233 -14.69 -8.27 -14.97
C ARG A 233 -13.69 -9.25 -15.60
N ASP A 234 -13.18 -8.94 -16.78
CA ASP A 234 -12.21 -9.78 -17.48
C ASP A 234 -10.88 -9.83 -16.71
N ARG A 235 -10.48 -8.75 -16.02
CA ARG A 235 -9.33 -8.76 -15.08
C ARG A 235 -9.57 -9.67 -13.89
N ILE A 236 -10.79 -9.69 -13.32
CA ILE A 236 -11.13 -10.61 -12.21
C ILE A 236 -10.99 -12.07 -12.67
N GLU A 237 -11.50 -12.42 -13.85
CA GLU A 237 -11.38 -13.78 -14.39
C GLU A 237 -9.91 -14.20 -14.58
N ARG A 238 -9.06 -13.29 -15.09
CA ARG A 238 -7.62 -13.55 -15.26
C ARG A 238 -6.86 -13.65 -13.94
N ALA A 239 -7.25 -12.85 -12.93
CA ALA A 239 -6.64 -12.82 -11.61
C ALA A 239 -7.10 -13.95 -10.68
N TYR A 240 -8.22 -14.60 -10.97
CA TYR A 240 -8.75 -15.70 -10.17
C TYR A 240 -7.67 -16.75 -9.80
N PRO A 241 -7.53 -17.13 -8.52
CA PRO A 241 -8.44 -16.88 -7.40
C PRO A 241 -8.14 -15.60 -6.59
N PHE A 242 -7.29 -14.71 -7.08
CA PHE A 242 -7.05 -13.40 -6.45
C PHE A 242 -8.00 -12.35 -6.98
N HIS A 243 -8.31 -11.37 -6.12
CA HIS A 243 -8.90 -10.14 -6.57
C HIS A 243 -7.81 -9.25 -7.23
N PRO A 244 -8.04 -8.65 -8.42
CA PRO A 244 -7.00 -7.91 -9.16
C PRO A 244 -6.38 -6.79 -8.33
N GLU A 245 -7.18 -6.06 -7.54
CA GLU A 245 -6.71 -4.99 -6.66
C GLU A 245 -5.62 -5.42 -5.66
N LEU A 246 -5.64 -6.68 -5.17
CA LEU A 246 -4.59 -7.17 -4.28
C LEU A 246 -3.26 -7.34 -5.03
N ILE A 247 -3.30 -7.83 -6.26
CA ILE A 247 -2.10 -7.97 -7.08
C ILE A 247 -1.59 -6.59 -7.46
N ASP A 248 -2.47 -5.69 -7.88
CA ASP A 248 -2.13 -4.34 -8.30
C ASP A 248 -1.43 -3.56 -7.18
N VAL A 249 -1.97 -3.56 -5.95
CA VAL A 249 -1.35 -2.85 -4.83
C VAL A 249 0.05 -3.37 -4.53
N LEU A 250 0.25 -4.69 -4.62
CA LEU A 250 1.54 -5.31 -4.36
C LEU A 250 2.57 -5.02 -5.47
N TYR A 251 2.15 -4.97 -6.73
CA TYR A 251 3.05 -4.69 -7.85
C TYR A 251 3.31 -3.20 -8.06
N GLU A 252 2.28 -2.37 -8.03
CA GLU A 252 2.37 -0.94 -8.34
C GLU A 252 2.88 -0.14 -7.15
N ARG A 253 2.40 -0.43 -5.94
CA ARG A 253 2.80 0.32 -4.74
C ARG A 253 3.97 -0.33 -4.05
N TRP A 254 3.84 -1.58 -3.58
CA TRP A 254 4.93 -2.24 -2.87
C TRP A 254 6.12 -2.56 -3.79
N GLY A 255 5.86 -2.90 -5.05
CA GLY A 255 6.89 -3.12 -6.06
C GLY A 255 7.75 -1.89 -6.40
N SER A 256 7.34 -0.68 -6.03
CA SER A 256 8.18 0.51 -6.21
C SER A 256 9.38 0.55 -5.25
N TYR A 257 9.34 -0.17 -4.12
CA TYR A 257 10.48 -0.24 -3.20
C TYR A 257 11.61 -1.11 -3.77
N PRO A 258 12.86 -0.59 -3.89
CA PRO A 258 13.98 -1.36 -4.45
C PRO A 258 14.28 -2.67 -3.70
N THR A 259 14.03 -2.67 -2.39
CA THR A 259 14.21 -3.84 -1.52
C THR A 259 13.08 -4.86 -1.68
N PHE A 260 11.88 -4.45 -2.12
CA PHE A 260 10.75 -5.32 -2.38
C PHE A 260 10.84 -5.85 -3.80
N GLN A 261 11.57 -6.95 -3.97
CA GLN A 261 11.80 -7.61 -5.26
C GLN A 261 10.47 -7.84 -5.99
N ARG A 262 10.09 -6.95 -6.93
CA ARG A 262 8.74 -6.76 -7.51
C ARG A 262 7.95 -8.04 -7.76
N THR A 263 8.62 -9.09 -8.21
CA THR A 263 7.96 -10.36 -8.51
C THR A 263 8.21 -11.42 -7.46
N ARG A 264 9.47 -11.66 -7.08
CA ARG A 264 9.80 -12.76 -6.15
C ARG A 264 9.26 -12.48 -4.75
N GLY A 265 9.30 -11.22 -4.33
CA GLY A 265 8.69 -10.74 -3.09
C GLY A 265 7.18 -10.93 -3.10
N VAL A 266 6.50 -10.51 -4.18
CA VAL A 266 5.04 -10.67 -4.30
C VAL A 266 4.62 -12.13 -4.32
N LEU A 267 5.28 -12.98 -5.12
CA LEU A 267 4.97 -14.41 -5.15
C LEU A 267 5.17 -15.08 -3.79
N ARG A 268 6.27 -14.76 -3.10
CA ARG A 268 6.51 -15.31 -1.76
C ARG A 268 5.43 -14.84 -0.78
N LEU A 269 5.11 -13.56 -0.76
CA LEU A 269 4.08 -13.00 0.10
C LEU A 269 2.71 -13.64 -0.18
N LEU A 270 2.31 -13.72 -1.45
CA LEU A 270 1.03 -14.34 -1.84
C LEU A 270 0.99 -15.83 -1.51
N ALA A 271 2.11 -16.56 -1.62
CA ALA A 271 2.19 -17.95 -1.18
C ALA A 271 1.94 -18.09 0.33
N GLU A 272 2.52 -17.21 1.15
CA GLU A 272 2.26 -17.16 2.60
C GLU A 272 0.80 -16.81 2.91
N VAL A 273 0.21 -15.86 2.18
CA VAL A 273 -1.21 -15.49 2.32
C VAL A 273 -2.12 -16.67 1.98
N VAL A 274 -1.88 -17.36 0.87
CA VAL A 274 -2.65 -18.55 0.46
C VAL A 274 -2.52 -19.66 1.51
N ALA A 275 -1.30 -19.94 1.99
CA ALA A 275 -1.07 -20.95 3.00
C ALA A 275 -1.76 -20.62 4.34
N ASP A 276 -1.76 -19.35 4.74
CA ASP A 276 -2.46 -18.87 5.93
C ASP A 276 -3.99 -18.99 5.81
N LEU A 277 -4.57 -18.57 4.69
CA LEU A 277 -6.00 -18.70 4.42
C LEU A 277 -6.45 -20.16 4.39
N TYR A 278 -5.65 -21.03 3.78
CA TYR A 278 -5.91 -22.47 3.75
C TYR A 278 -5.89 -23.07 5.16
N LYS A 279 -4.90 -22.73 6.01
CA LYS A 279 -4.82 -23.22 7.39
C LYS A 279 -5.99 -22.75 8.25
N ARG A 280 -6.42 -21.50 8.08
CA ARG A 280 -7.56 -20.91 8.80
C ARG A 280 -8.92 -21.32 8.24
N GLN A 281 -8.95 -21.99 7.09
CA GLN A 281 -10.18 -22.42 6.40
C GLN A 281 -11.14 -21.24 6.15
N ILE A 282 -10.61 -20.09 5.73
CA ILE A 282 -11.42 -18.89 5.46
C ILE A 282 -12.15 -19.05 4.11
N PRO A 283 -13.49 -19.11 4.09
CA PRO A 283 -14.24 -19.19 2.85
C PRO A 283 -14.31 -17.81 2.19
N SER A 284 -13.80 -17.70 0.96
CA SER A 284 -13.97 -16.52 0.13
C SER A 284 -13.90 -16.89 -1.35
N PRO A 285 -14.76 -16.32 -2.22
CA PRO A 285 -14.68 -16.56 -3.67
C PRO A 285 -13.37 -16.04 -4.28
N LEU A 286 -12.85 -14.92 -3.75
CA LEU A 286 -11.58 -14.32 -4.17
C LEU A 286 -10.73 -13.96 -2.95
N ILE A 287 -9.42 -14.01 -3.12
CA ILE A 287 -8.45 -13.52 -2.14
C ILE A 287 -8.31 -12.00 -2.31
N GLN A 288 -8.86 -11.25 -1.37
CA GLN A 288 -8.86 -9.78 -1.35
C GLN A 288 -7.86 -9.22 -0.32
N SER A 289 -7.49 -7.94 -0.45
CA SER A 289 -6.57 -7.25 0.48
C SER A 289 -7.02 -7.32 1.94
N SER A 290 -8.34 -7.25 2.18
CA SER A 290 -8.94 -7.37 3.51
C SER A 290 -8.69 -8.71 4.20
N LEU A 291 -8.33 -9.76 3.46
CA LEU A 291 -8.10 -11.11 3.99
C LEU A 291 -6.65 -11.38 4.39
N VAL A 292 -5.73 -10.46 4.06
CA VAL A 292 -4.31 -10.59 4.39
C VAL A 292 -4.13 -10.56 5.91
N ASN A 293 -3.56 -11.63 6.48
CA ASN A 293 -3.43 -11.76 7.92
C ASN A 293 -2.17 -11.09 8.46
N LEU A 294 -2.29 -9.84 8.92
CA LEU A 294 -1.18 -9.14 9.57
C LEU A 294 -0.87 -9.64 11.00
N GLU A 295 -1.66 -10.54 11.58
CA GLU A 295 -1.28 -11.23 12.83
C GLU A 295 -0.24 -12.33 12.59
N ASN A 296 -0.22 -12.91 11.39
CA ASN A 296 0.79 -13.88 10.98
C ASN A 296 2.15 -13.19 10.80
N GLN A 297 3.13 -13.57 11.64
CA GLN A 297 4.45 -12.94 11.63
C GLN A 297 5.20 -13.10 10.29
N ALA A 298 5.00 -14.20 9.56
CA ALA A 298 5.65 -14.40 8.26
C ALA A 298 5.16 -13.37 7.24
N ILE A 299 3.84 -13.18 7.15
CA ILE A 299 3.20 -12.18 6.28
C ILE A 299 3.59 -10.76 6.72
N ARG A 300 3.51 -10.47 8.02
CA ARG A 300 3.84 -9.14 8.57
C ARG A 300 5.28 -8.72 8.23
N ARG A 301 6.25 -9.61 8.44
CA ARG A 301 7.67 -9.35 8.18
C ARG A 301 7.95 -9.05 6.71
N GLU A 302 7.16 -9.60 5.79
CA GLU A 302 7.29 -9.28 4.36
C GLU A 302 6.97 -7.83 4.04
N PHE A 303 6.17 -7.14 4.85
CA PHE A 303 5.89 -5.71 4.71
C PHE A 303 6.86 -4.84 5.54
N VAL A 304 6.96 -5.13 6.84
CA VAL A 304 7.68 -4.30 7.84
C VAL A 304 9.15 -4.07 7.46
N LYS A 305 9.83 -5.08 6.88
CA LYS A 305 11.24 -4.96 6.47
C LYS A 305 11.51 -3.88 5.40
N HIS A 306 10.46 -3.36 4.75
CA HIS A 306 10.57 -2.31 3.73
C HIS A 306 10.18 -0.93 4.25
N ILE A 307 9.31 -0.87 5.25
CA ILE A 307 8.70 0.37 5.73
C ILE A 307 9.21 0.80 7.11
N GLY A 308 9.94 -0.07 7.81
CA GLY A 308 10.53 0.20 9.13
C GLY A 308 9.82 -0.56 10.27
N ASN A 309 10.60 -0.90 11.30
CA ASN A 309 10.14 -1.70 12.44
C ASN A 309 9.13 -0.95 13.33
N GLU A 310 9.05 0.37 13.24
CA GLU A 310 8.04 1.19 13.93
C GLU A 310 6.60 0.79 13.54
N TYR A 311 6.40 0.18 12.38
CA TYR A 311 5.08 -0.28 11.96
C TYR A 311 4.65 -1.59 12.63
N ASP A 312 5.56 -2.32 13.30
CA ASP A 312 5.14 -3.44 14.16
C ASP A 312 4.26 -2.95 15.32
N SER A 313 4.60 -1.82 15.94
CA SER A 313 3.77 -1.24 17.00
C SER A 313 2.45 -0.67 16.47
N VAL A 314 2.45 -0.09 15.26
CA VAL A 314 1.22 0.38 14.60
C VAL A 314 0.27 -0.78 14.35
N ILE A 315 0.76 -1.87 13.76
CA ILE A 315 -0.05 -3.06 13.49
C ILE A 315 -0.56 -3.66 14.80
N ALA A 316 0.29 -3.81 15.81
CA ALA A 316 -0.08 -4.39 17.10
C ALA A 316 -1.12 -3.56 17.87
N ALA A 317 -1.06 -2.23 17.76
CA ALA A 317 -1.98 -1.32 18.45
C ALA A 317 -3.36 -1.25 17.77
N ASP A 318 -3.38 -1.14 16.44
CA ASP A 318 -4.60 -0.77 15.73
C ASP A 318 -5.17 -1.88 14.84
N ILE A 319 -4.34 -2.68 14.18
CA ILE A 319 -4.78 -3.53 13.06
C ILE A 319 -4.95 -4.99 13.47
N ALA A 320 -3.89 -5.60 14.03
CA ALA A 320 -3.81 -7.03 14.24
C ALA A 320 -3.05 -7.41 15.51
N GLY A 321 -3.72 -8.21 16.35
CA GLY A 321 -3.22 -8.72 17.63
C GLY A 321 -4.36 -8.81 18.66
N LYS A 322 -4.14 -9.54 19.75
CA LYS A 322 -5.17 -9.80 20.77
C LYS A 322 -5.83 -8.54 21.35
N ASN A 323 -5.03 -7.47 21.49
CA ASN A 323 -5.45 -6.19 22.07
C ASN A 323 -5.52 -5.07 21.02
N ALA A 324 -5.45 -5.41 19.73
CA ALA A 324 -5.56 -4.42 18.68
C ALA A 324 -6.99 -3.84 18.63
N LYS A 325 -7.10 -2.56 18.28
CA LYS A 325 -8.39 -1.86 18.26
C LYS A 325 -9.35 -2.34 17.17
N ALA A 326 -8.89 -2.62 15.95
CA ALA A 326 -9.80 -3.06 14.87
C ALA A 326 -10.55 -4.38 15.18
N PRO A 327 -9.90 -5.46 15.68
CA PRO A 327 -10.61 -6.65 16.13
C PRO A 327 -11.55 -6.42 17.34
N LYS A 328 -11.28 -5.38 18.15
CA LYS A 328 -12.18 -4.97 19.23
C LYS A 328 -13.42 -4.28 18.66
N ILE A 329 -13.26 -3.35 17.71
CA ILE A 329 -14.36 -2.68 17.01
C ILE A 329 -15.27 -3.70 16.33
N ASP A 330 -14.70 -4.73 15.69
CA ASP A 330 -15.48 -5.81 15.07
C ASP A 330 -16.43 -6.51 16.05
N ARG A 331 -15.97 -6.75 17.30
CA ARG A 331 -16.79 -7.35 18.37
C ARG A 331 -17.84 -6.40 18.93
N GLU A 332 -17.54 -5.11 18.97
CA GLU A 332 -18.41 -4.08 19.57
C GLU A 332 -19.53 -3.62 18.61
N MET A 333 -19.27 -3.60 17.30
CA MET A 333 -20.24 -3.13 16.29
C MET A 333 -21.32 -4.16 15.92
N GLY A 334 -21.14 -5.43 16.28
CA GLY A 334 -22.17 -6.47 16.17
C GLY A 334 -21.75 -7.71 15.38
N SER A 335 -22.62 -8.71 15.35
CA SER A 335 -22.29 -10.06 14.87
C SER A 335 -21.86 -10.13 13.40
N GLU A 336 -22.40 -9.27 12.53
CA GLU A 336 -22.00 -9.22 11.11
C GLU A 336 -20.60 -8.61 10.93
N TYR A 337 -20.21 -7.65 11.78
CA TYR A 337 -18.87 -7.06 11.76
C TYR A 337 -17.83 -8.08 12.20
N GLU A 338 -18.08 -8.76 13.32
CA GLU A 338 -17.22 -9.82 13.84
C GLU A 338 -17.10 -11.00 12.86
N LYS A 339 -18.22 -11.47 12.30
CA LYS A 339 -18.26 -12.61 11.37
C LYS A 339 -17.38 -12.39 10.13
N TYR A 340 -17.40 -11.19 9.57
CA TYR A 340 -16.64 -10.87 8.35
C TYR A 340 -15.31 -10.16 8.62
N GLY A 341 -15.02 -9.78 9.88
CA GLY A 341 -13.84 -9.01 10.25
C GLY A 341 -13.77 -7.68 9.50
N ILE A 342 -14.85 -6.89 9.55
CA ILE A 342 -15.03 -5.72 8.70
C ILE A 342 -14.03 -4.61 9.06
N ALA A 343 -13.94 -4.25 10.34
CA ALA A 343 -13.02 -3.25 10.85
C ALA A 343 -11.56 -3.70 10.64
N THR A 344 -11.22 -4.96 10.97
CA THR A 344 -9.89 -5.52 10.71
C THR A 344 -9.57 -5.57 9.22
N GLY A 345 -10.53 -5.93 8.37
CA GLY A 345 -10.36 -6.00 6.91
C GLY A 345 -10.16 -4.63 6.28
N ILE A 346 -10.88 -3.61 6.75
CA ILE A 346 -10.69 -2.21 6.34
C ILE A 346 -9.30 -1.74 6.78
N ALA A 347 -8.94 -1.93 8.05
CA ALA A 347 -7.66 -1.50 8.59
C ALA A 347 -6.48 -2.17 7.85
N THR A 348 -6.57 -3.48 7.59
CA THR A 348 -5.59 -4.23 6.79
C THR A 348 -5.49 -3.67 5.38
N SER A 349 -6.62 -3.45 4.71
CA SER A 349 -6.65 -2.90 3.35
C SER A 349 -5.99 -1.52 3.31
N VAL A 350 -6.40 -0.61 4.19
CA VAL A 350 -5.83 0.74 4.28
C VAL A 350 -4.33 0.68 4.55
N PHE A 351 -3.87 -0.20 5.44
CA PHE A 351 -2.44 -0.41 5.68
C PHE A 351 -1.70 -0.80 4.40
N LEU A 352 -2.21 -1.79 3.64
CA LEU A 352 -1.62 -2.19 2.36
C LEU A 352 -1.56 -1.03 1.35
N TYR A 353 -2.54 -0.14 1.37
CA TYR A 353 -2.58 1.05 0.50
C TYR A 353 -1.76 2.24 1.02
N SER A 354 -1.29 2.22 2.27
CA SER A 354 -0.63 3.39 2.87
C SER A 354 0.79 3.62 2.35
N PHE A 355 1.41 2.61 1.75
CA PHE A 355 2.82 2.63 1.39
C PHE A 355 3.03 2.57 -0.12
N SER A 356 3.91 3.43 -0.61
CA SER A 356 4.36 3.50 -2.00
C SER A 356 5.69 4.25 -2.04
N GLY A 357 6.57 3.89 -2.96
CA GLY A 357 7.78 4.64 -3.31
C GLY A 357 7.50 5.85 -4.22
N ALA A 358 6.24 6.11 -4.56
CA ALA A 358 5.75 7.29 -5.29
C ALA A 358 4.79 8.13 -4.42
N GLU A 359 4.43 9.35 -4.87
CA GLU A 359 3.65 10.32 -4.08
C GLU A 359 2.22 9.86 -3.68
N LYS A 360 1.63 8.88 -4.38
CA LYS A 360 0.28 8.39 -4.05
C LYS A 360 0.32 7.46 -2.82
N THR A 361 -0.21 7.95 -1.70
CA THR A 361 -0.38 7.18 -0.46
C THR A 361 -1.86 7.14 -0.03
N GLY A 362 -2.27 6.05 0.60
CA GLY A 362 -3.61 5.90 1.16
C GLY A 362 -4.69 5.35 0.22
N ALA A 363 -5.90 5.16 0.76
CA ALA A 363 -7.05 4.60 0.08
C ALA A 363 -8.29 5.48 0.23
N THR A 364 -9.17 5.48 -0.76
CA THR A 364 -10.48 6.14 -0.67
C THR A 364 -11.54 5.13 -0.25
N LEU A 365 -12.66 5.60 0.30
CA LEU A 365 -13.80 4.73 0.65
C LEU A 365 -14.27 3.84 -0.53
N PRO A 366 -14.40 4.36 -1.77
CA PRO A 366 -14.70 3.51 -2.93
C PRO A 366 -13.70 2.37 -3.16
N ARG A 367 -12.40 2.65 -2.99
CA ARG A 367 -11.35 1.64 -3.14
C ARG A 367 -11.41 0.59 -2.03
N ILE A 368 -11.65 1.01 -0.79
CA ILE A 368 -11.81 0.12 0.36
C ILE A 368 -12.99 -0.84 0.16
N ARG A 369 -14.09 -0.36 -0.42
CA ARG A 369 -15.24 -1.21 -0.77
C ARG A 369 -14.84 -2.32 -1.76
N VAL A 370 -14.07 -2.01 -2.80
CA VAL A 370 -13.57 -3.02 -3.75
C VAL A 370 -12.63 -4.03 -3.05
N ALA A 371 -11.82 -3.57 -2.10
CA ALA A 371 -10.87 -4.40 -1.36
C ALA A 371 -11.50 -5.38 -0.34
N LEU A 372 -12.80 -5.27 -0.08
CA LEU A 372 -13.47 -6.02 0.98
C LEU A 372 -14.82 -6.61 0.60
N LEU A 373 -15.66 -5.84 -0.11
CA LEU A 373 -17.02 -6.27 -0.39
C LEU A 373 -17.02 -7.48 -1.31
N ARG A 374 -17.93 -8.39 -0.98
CA ARG A 374 -18.31 -9.59 -1.73
C ARG A 374 -19.74 -9.94 -1.37
N GLU A 375 -20.34 -10.83 -2.14
CA GLU A 375 -21.71 -11.28 -1.89
C GLU A 375 -21.88 -11.78 -0.44
N GLY A 376 -23.00 -11.42 0.19
CA GLY A 376 -23.29 -11.72 1.60
C GLY A 376 -22.86 -10.64 2.61
N ILE A 377 -22.00 -9.69 2.22
CA ILE A 377 -21.62 -8.55 3.06
C ILE A 377 -22.53 -7.35 2.75
N PRO A 378 -23.26 -6.78 3.73
CA PRO A 378 -24.00 -5.54 3.54
C PRO A 378 -23.06 -4.40 3.10
N HIS A 379 -23.51 -3.48 2.24
CA HIS A 379 -22.61 -2.42 1.74
C HIS A 379 -22.51 -1.21 2.68
N THR A 380 -23.54 -0.96 3.48
CA THR A 380 -23.62 0.20 4.41
C THR A 380 -22.59 0.10 5.54
N ILE A 381 -22.32 -1.12 6.02
CA ILE A 381 -21.46 -1.36 7.19
C ILE A 381 -20.01 -0.89 7.00
N VAL A 382 -19.52 -0.76 5.76
CA VAL A 382 -18.17 -0.26 5.48
C VAL A 382 -18.03 1.21 5.86
N GLY A 383 -19.04 2.03 5.55
CA GLY A 383 -19.03 3.45 5.90
C GLY A 383 -19.05 3.66 7.41
N ASP A 384 -19.92 2.93 8.11
CA ASP A 384 -20.05 3.00 9.57
C ASP A 384 -18.75 2.55 10.27
N ALA A 385 -18.13 1.47 9.78
CA ALA A 385 -16.87 0.98 10.31
C ALA A 385 -15.72 1.99 10.10
N ILE A 386 -15.66 2.69 8.96
CA ILE A 386 -14.64 3.73 8.74
C ILE A 386 -14.77 4.85 9.76
N GLY A 387 -15.99 5.35 10.01
CA GLY A 387 -16.18 6.40 11.02
C GLY A 387 -15.69 5.97 12.40
N LYS A 388 -15.98 4.71 12.78
CA LYS A 388 -15.51 4.14 14.05
C LYS A 388 -13.99 3.98 14.10
N LEU A 389 -13.36 3.58 13.00
CA LEU A 389 -11.91 3.48 12.88
C LEU A 389 -11.23 4.86 12.97
N GLU A 390 -11.81 5.90 12.39
CA GLU A 390 -11.32 7.28 12.51
C GLU A 390 -11.34 7.81 13.96
N GLU A 391 -12.37 7.43 14.73
CA GLU A 391 -12.53 7.84 16.13
C GLU A 391 -11.60 7.08 17.09
N GLU A 392 -11.38 5.80 16.83
CA GLU A 392 -10.72 4.92 17.80
C GLU A 392 -9.26 4.63 17.48
N LEU A 393 -8.85 4.48 16.22
CA LEU A 393 -7.49 4.05 15.92
C LEU A 393 -6.45 5.16 16.18
N TRP A 394 -5.30 4.78 16.72
CA TRP A 394 -4.23 5.71 17.05
C TRP A 394 -3.49 6.23 15.82
N TYR A 395 -3.27 5.39 14.83
CA TYR A 395 -2.36 5.61 13.71
C TYR A 395 -3.10 5.71 12.37
N PHE A 396 -4.43 5.74 12.41
CA PHE A 396 -5.29 5.91 11.24
C PHE A 396 -5.54 7.40 10.99
N HIS A 397 -5.14 7.88 9.81
CA HIS A 397 -5.27 9.28 9.38
C HIS A 397 -6.27 9.40 8.24
N SER A 398 -7.02 10.49 8.24
CA SER A 398 -8.01 10.84 7.23
C SER A 398 -7.76 12.26 6.74
N GLU A 399 -7.28 12.40 5.50
CA GLU A 399 -6.98 13.69 4.87
C GLU A 399 -7.69 13.75 3.51
N GLY A 400 -8.64 14.67 3.34
CA GLY A 400 -9.34 14.83 2.06
C GLY A 400 -10.07 13.58 1.56
N LYS A 401 -10.63 12.76 2.47
CA LYS A 401 -11.23 11.44 2.20
C LYS A 401 -10.23 10.39 1.69
N GLN A 402 -8.95 10.57 1.99
CA GLN A 402 -7.92 9.54 1.86
C GLN A 402 -7.52 9.04 3.24
N TYR A 403 -7.57 7.72 3.39
CA TYR A 403 -7.27 7.00 4.60
C TYR A 403 -5.89 6.36 4.51
N ALA A 404 -5.06 6.56 5.51
CA ALA A 404 -3.72 5.97 5.56
C ALA A 404 -3.25 5.71 6.99
N PHE A 405 -2.41 4.69 7.17
CA PHE A 405 -1.66 4.47 8.39
C PHE A 405 -0.33 5.22 8.36
N ARG A 406 -0.03 5.94 9.44
CA ARG A 406 1.25 6.61 9.66
C ARG A 406 1.86 6.15 10.97
N ASN A 407 3.17 6.30 11.13
CA ASN A 407 3.86 5.94 12.38
C ASN A 407 3.64 6.97 13.51
N GLN A 408 3.06 8.14 13.20
CA GLN A 408 2.69 9.15 14.18
C GLN A 408 1.23 8.99 14.61
N PRO A 409 0.92 9.12 15.92
CA PRO A 409 -0.45 9.16 16.39
C PRO A 409 -1.27 10.27 15.74
N ASN A 410 -2.55 10.02 15.52
CA ASN A 410 -3.53 10.98 15.05
C ASN A 410 -3.75 12.05 16.14
N LEU A 411 -3.55 13.32 15.78
CA LEU A 411 -3.66 14.45 16.70
C LEU A 411 -5.03 14.52 17.37
N ASN A 412 -6.11 14.19 16.66
CA ASN A 412 -7.45 14.17 17.25
C ASN A 412 -7.55 13.13 18.37
N ARG A 413 -6.90 11.96 18.20
CA ARG A 413 -6.87 10.91 19.23
C ARG A 413 -6.05 11.34 20.44
N VAL A 414 -4.89 11.95 20.21
CA VAL A 414 -4.05 12.51 21.28
C VAL A 414 -4.82 13.56 22.10
N ILE A 415 -5.57 14.44 21.42
CA ILE A 415 -6.40 15.45 22.09
C ILE A 415 -7.53 14.78 22.88
N MET A 416 -8.24 13.80 22.32
CA MET A 416 -9.34 13.11 23.02
C MET A 416 -8.85 12.37 24.28
N ASP A 417 -7.74 11.64 24.20
CA ASP A 417 -7.16 10.99 25.37
C ASP A 417 -6.75 12.02 26.44
N ARG A 418 -6.22 13.17 26.03
CA ARG A 418 -5.89 14.26 26.97
C ARG A 418 -7.15 14.88 27.57
N GLU A 419 -8.22 15.04 26.80
CA GLU A 419 -9.53 15.46 27.31
C GLU A 419 -10.00 14.49 28.41
N GLU A 420 -9.90 13.18 28.23
CA GLU A 420 -10.30 12.19 29.24
C GLU A 420 -9.53 12.33 30.56
N THR A 421 -8.29 12.82 30.52
CA THR A 421 -7.49 13.08 31.74
C THR A 421 -7.90 14.36 32.50
N ILE A 422 -8.66 15.27 31.88
CA ILE A 422 -9.07 16.53 32.50
C ILE A 422 -10.33 16.32 33.34
N SER A 423 -10.20 16.54 34.65
CA SER A 423 -11.30 16.45 35.61
C SER A 423 -12.23 17.67 35.55
N GLU A 424 -13.48 17.48 35.96
CA GLU A 424 -14.46 18.56 36.10
C GLU A 424 -14.02 19.64 37.10
N GLU A 425 -13.23 19.29 38.11
CA GLU A 425 -12.67 20.23 39.09
C GLU A 425 -11.71 21.23 38.43
N ILE A 426 -10.86 20.78 37.51
CA ILE A 426 -9.95 21.65 36.74
C ILE A 426 -10.77 22.61 35.87
N ILE A 427 -11.83 22.11 35.24
CA ILE A 427 -12.74 22.92 34.41
C ILE A 427 -13.42 23.98 35.28
N ARG A 428 -13.94 23.58 36.44
CA ARG A 428 -14.59 24.46 37.42
C ARG A 428 -13.66 25.61 37.78
N GLU A 429 -12.46 25.32 38.28
CA GLU A 429 -11.47 26.33 38.65
C GLU A 429 -11.12 27.27 37.48
N LYS A 430 -10.96 26.72 36.27
CA LYS A 430 -10.67 27.54 35.08
C LYS A 430 -11.81 28.47 34.69
N VAL A 431 -13.06 28.04 34.90
CA VAL A 431 -14.23 28.91 34.76
C VAL A 431 -14.20 30.02 35.82
N LYS A 432 -13.82 29.73 37.09
CA LYS A 432 -13.61 30.77 38.11
C LYS A 432 -12.65 31.84 37.63
N GLU A 433 -11.47 31.40 37.22
CA GLU A 433 -10.36 32.28 36.85
C GLU A 433 -10.77 33.17 35.68
N SER A 434 -11.48 32.60 34.71
CA SER A 434 -12.03 33.31 33.56
C SER A 434 -13.02 34.38 34.01
N ILE A 435 -14.01 34.01 34.84
CA ILE A 435 -15.00 34.96 35.34
C ILE A 435 -14.33 36.06 36.15
N GLN A 436 -13.42 35.72 37.07
CA GLN A 436 -12.70 36.69 37.90
C GLN A 436 -11.91 37.70 37.06
N ARG A 437 -11.33 37.25 35.94
CA ARG A 437 -10.62 38.13 34.99
C ARG A 437 -11.56 39.09 34.26
N TYR A 438 -12.79 38.66 33.95
CA TYR A 438 -13.75 39.43 33.15
C TYR A 438 -14.80 40.19 33.98
N ALA A 439 -14.90 39.94 35.28
CA ALA A 439 -15.97 40.46 36.14
C ALA A 439 -16.01 41.99 36.29
N GLY A 440 -15.00 42.71 35.75
CA GLY A 440 -14.90 44.15 35.86
C GLY A 440 -14.75 44.63 37.31
N ASN A 441 -14.92 45.93 37.53
CA ASN A 441 -14.76 46.56 38.85
C ASN A 441 -15.95 47.46 39.24
N ALA A 442 -17.04 47.43 38.47
CA ALA A 442 -18.24 48.24 38.75
C ALA A 442 -19.05 47.72 39.94
N LEU A 443 -18.97 46.42 40.22
CA LEU A 443 -19.62 45.72 41.33
C LEU A 443 -18.55 44.93 42.10
N GLU A 444 -18.72 44.78 43.42
CA GLU A 444 -17.92 43.83 44.20
C GLU A 444 -18.37 42.41 43.87
N VAL A 445 -17.51 41.64 43.21
CA VAL A 445 -17.87 40.31 42.70
C VAL A 445 -17.50 39.21 43.71
N TYR A 446 -18.49 38.41 44.08
CA TYR A 446 -18.38 37.24 44.96
C TYR A 446 -18.65 35.98 44.13
N LEU A 447 -17.61 35.19 43.87
CA LEU A 447 -17.71 33.98 43.05
C LEU A 447 -17.98 32.76 43.93
N TRP A 448 -19.01 32.01 43.56
CA TRP A 448 -19.42 30.77 44.20
C TRP A 448 -19.66 30.88 45.71
N PRO A 449 -20.49 31.83 46.16
CA PRO A 449 -20.90 31.86 47.56
C PRO A 449 -21.66 30.57 47.89
N GLU A 450 -21.30 29.94 49.00
CA GLU A 450 -21.95 28.74 49.51
C GLU A 450 -22.98 29.09 50.59
N SER A 451 -22.84 30.26 51.22
CA SER A 451 -23.74 30.72 52.28
C SER A 451 -23.91 32.24 52.33
N ALA A 452 -24.92 32.69 53.06
CA ALA A 452 -25.16 34.11 53.34
C ALA A 452 -24.02 34.82 54.09
N SER A 453 -23.08 34.08 54.69
CA SER A 453 -21.93 34.65 55.39
C SER A 453 -20.83 35.12 54.44
N ASP A 454 -20.82 34.61 53.20
CA ASP A 454 -19.76 34.86 52.22
C ASP A 454 -19.86 36.25 51.59
N ILE A 455 -21.01 36.91 51.75
CA ILE A 455 -21.31 38.21 51.17
C ILE A 455 -21.63 39.21 52.30
N PRO A 456 -20.83 40.27 52.48
CA PRO A 456 -21.09 41.26 53.52
C PRO A 456 -22.42 42.02 53.30
N ASP A 457 -23.00 42.54 54.36
CA ASP A 457 -24.19 43.40 54.31
C ASP A 457 -23.81 44.87 54.49
N ASN A 458 -23.62 45.56 53.37
CA ASN A 458 -23.21 46.97 53.33
C ASN A 458 -23.84 47.67 52.10
N LYS A 459 -23.60 48.98 51.97
CA LYS A 459 -24.17 49.81 50.89
C LYS A 459 -23.49 49.65 49.52
N ASN A 460 -22.38 48.93 49.43
CA ASN A 460 -21.68 48.72 48.16
C ASN A 460 -22.50 47.79 47.27
N LEU A 461 -22.46 48.01 45.96
CA LEU A 461 -23.12 47.16 44.98
C LEU A 461 -22.31 45.87 44.78
N LYS A 462 -22.97 44.72 44.87
CA LYS A 462 -22.34 43.39 44.88
C LYS A 462 -22.94 42.52 43.81
N LEU A 463 -22.12 41.71 43.17
CA LEU A 463 -22.54 40.67 42.22
C LEU A 463 -22.12 39.30 42.76
N ALA A 464 -23.09 38.49 43.15
CA ALA A 464 -22.89 37.08 43.44
C ALA A 464 -23.04 36.26 42.17
N ILE A 465 -22.01 35.52 41.78
CA ILE A 465 -22.10 34.58 40.65
C ILE A 465 -22.13 33.17 41.21
N LEU A 466 -23.25 32.48 41.03
CA LEU A 466 -23.44 31.13 41.56
C LEU A 466 -22.54 30.12 40.86
N ALA A 467 -22.27 29.02 41.57
CA ALA A 467 -21.48 27.93 41.05
C ALA A 467 -22.27 27.13 40.00
N PRO A 468 -21.59 26.43 39.05
CA PRO A 468 -22.27 25.73 37.97
C PRO A 468 -23.27 24.68 38.44
N GLU A 469 -23.10 24.14 39.66
CA GLU A 469 -24.01 23.19 40.28
C GLU A 469 -25.40 23.80 40.55
N PHE A 470 -25.49 25.13 40.63
CA PHE A 470 -26.71 25.91 40.80
C PHE A 470 -27.18 26.58 39.50
N SER A 471 -26.76 26.07 38.33
CA SER A 471 -27.24 26.53 37.03
C SER A 471 -28.77 26.39 36.90
N TYR A 472 -29.39 27.27 36.11
CA TYR A 472 -30.80 27.15 35.74
C TYR A 472 -30.93 26.67 34.30
N ASP A 473 -32.11 26.18 33.93
CA ASP A 473 -32.42 25.74 32.56
C ASP A 473 -33.51 26.65 32.01
N SER A 474 -33.23 27.42 30.95
CA SER A 474 -34.20 28.36 30.38
C SER A 474 -35.39 27.66 29.69
N ASP A 475 -35.25 26.39 29.30
CA ASP A 475 -36.18 25.69 28.41
C ASP A 475 -37.06 24.64 29.12
N LEU A 476 -36.82 24.37 30.40
CA LEU A 476 -37.63 23.43 31.19
C LEU A 476 -38.88 24.09 31.82
N PRO A 477 -40.06 23.45 31.74
CA PRO A 477 -41.21 23.83 32.55
C PRO A 477 -40.86 23.68 34.05
N ALA A 478 -41.30 24.65 34.86
CA ALA A 478 -41.01 24.77 36.31
C ALA A 478 -41.31 23.53 37.19
N ALA A 479 -41.93 22.48 36.64
CA ALA A 479 -42.34 21.27 37.35
C ALA A 479 -41.24 20.19 37.47
N THR A 480 -40.11 20.31 36.76
CA THR A 480 -39.03 19.28 36.73
C THR A 480 -37.80 19.62 37.58
N ALA A 481 -37.99 20.54 38.54
CA ALA A 481 -36.99 21.43 39.13
C ALA A 481 -36.34 20.95 40.45
N ALA A 482 -35.72 19.76 40.49
CA ALA A 482 -35.00 19.31 41.70
C ALA A 482 -33.75 20.16 42.01
N ARG A 483 -32.91 20.43 40.99
CA ARG A 483 -31.70 21.29 41.09
C ARG A 483 -32.04 22.78 41.21
N GLU A 484 -33.09 23.21 40.52
CA GLU A 484 -33.65 24.56 40.67
C GLU A 484 -34.09 24.83 42.11
N GLY A 485 -34.56 23.83 42.85
CA GLY A 485 -34.96 23.96 44.24
C GLY A 485 -33.80 24.32 45.19
N GLU A 486 -32.60 23.78 44.97
CA GLU A 486 -31.41 24.10 45.77
C GLU A 486 -30.85 25.47 45.41
N GLY A 487 -30.75 25.80 44.11
CA GLY A 487 -30.36 27.12 43.65
C GLY A 487 -31.32 28.22 44.15
N LYS A 488 -32.64 27.99 44.06
CA LYS A 488 -33.66 28.92 44.59
C LYS A 488 -33.57 29.09 46.10
N LYS A 489 -33.29 28.02 46.86
CA LYS A 489 -33.06 28.11 48.31
C LYS A 489 -31.84 28.95 48.64
N LEU A 490 -30.72 28.72 47.96
CA LEU A 490 -29.50 29.50 48.15
C LEU A 490 -29.73 30.98 47.79
N VAL A 491 -30.36 31.26 46.64
CA VAL A 491 -30.74 32.62 46.22
C VAL A 491 -31.60 33.30 47.29
N SER A 492 -32.63 32.60 47.79
CA SER A 492 -33.49 33.13 48.86
C SER A 492 -32.71 33.39 50.15
N GLU A 493 -31.79 32.50 50.52
CA GLU A 493 -30.94 32.66 51.69
C GLU A 493 -29.99 33.85 51.56
N LEU A 494 -29.34 34.01 50.40
CA LEU A 494 -28.44 35.12 50.10
C LEU A 494 -29.17 36.48 50.16
N PHE A 495 -30.42 36.54 49.69
CA PHE A 495 -31.23 37.77 49.74
C PHE A 495 -31.81 38.07 51.13
N GLU A 496 -32.21 37.04 51.90
CA GLU A 496 -32.86 37.23 53.20
C GLU A 496 -31.87 37.39 54.35
N LYS A 497 -30.67 36.81 54.25
CA LYS A 497 -29.71 36.72 55.36
C LYS A 497 -28.33 37.30 55.03
N ALA A 498 -27.64 37.69 56.09
CA ALA A 498 -26.23 37.99 56.11
C ALA A 498 -25.62 37.40 57.39
N GLY A 499 -24.86 36.32 57.26
CA GLY A 499 -24.48 35.48 58.41
C GLY A 499 -25.72 34.94 59.15
N THR A 500 -25.77 35.13 60.47
CA THR A 500 -26.90 34.69 61.31
C THR A 500 -28.07 35.69 61.35
N GLY A 501 -27.91 36.90 60.81
CA GLY A 501 -28.91 37.97 60.83
C GLY A 501 -29.65 38.16 59.50
N PHE A 502 -30.67 39.03 59.51
CA PHE A 502 -31.37 39.42 58.29
C PHE A 502 -30.56 40.44 57.48
N ARG A 503 -30.53 40.30 56.16
CA ARG A 503 -29.90 41.25 55.25
C ARG A 503 -30.73 42.52 55.15
N VAL A 504 -30.14 43.67 55.47
CA VAL A 504 -30.79 44.99 55.43
C VAL A 504 -30.66 45.62 54.04
N TYR A 505 -29.49 45.52 53.40
CA TYR A 505 -29.22 46.16 52.10
C TYR A 505 -29.52 45.23 50.92
N LYS A 506 -30.74 44.68 50.85
CA LYS A 506 -31.13 43.71 49.80
C LYS A 506 -30.97 44.26 48.38
N ASN A 507 -31.28 45.53 48.16
CA ASN A 507 -31.23 46.18 46.84
C ASN A 507 -29.81 46.45 46.32
N THR A 508 -28.76 46.08 47.08
CA THR A 508 -27.36 46.21 46.65
C THR A 508 -26.77 44.89 46.16
N LEU A 509 -27.52 43.78 46.23
CA LEU A 509 -27.08 42.45 45.81
C LEU A 509 -27.72 42.04 44.48
N PHE A 510 -26.90 41.76 43.48
CA PHE A 510 -27.29 41.13 42.23
C PHE A 510 -26.82 39.68 42.24
N ILE A 511 -27.66 38.75 41.80
CA ILE A 511 -27.31 37.33 41.70
C ILE A 511 -27.38 36.90 40.24
N LEU A 512 -26.33 36.26 39.76
CA LEU A 512 -26.24 35.72 38.42
C LEU A 512 -26.02 34.21 38.51
N ALA A 513 -26.89 33.46 37.85
CA ALA A 513 -26.77 32.02 37.67
C ALA A 513 -26.42 31.73 36.21
N MET A 514 -25.70 30.65 35.97
CA MET A 514 -25.38 30.21 34.61
C MET A 514 -26.56 29.45 34.01
N ASP A 515 -26.77 29.61 32.71
CA ASP A 515 -27.63 28.72 31.96
C ASP A 515 -26.92 27.36 31.75
N ASN A 516 -27.62 26.26 32.01
CA ASN A 516 -27.07 24.91 31.98
C ASN A 516 -26.62 24.46 30.58
N VAL A 517 -27.35 24.85 29.53
CA VAL A 517 -27.01 24.50 28.13
C VAL A 517 -25.76 25.25 27.68
N GLN A 518 -25.69 26.55 28.00
CA GLN A 518 -24.52 27.37 27.72
C GLN A 518 -23.30 26.91 28.53
N TYR A 519 -23.47 26.55 29.80
CA TYR A 519 -22.40 26.03 30.64
C TYR A 519 -21.87 24.69 30.11
N SER A 520 -22.74 23.76 29.71
CA SER A 520 -22.32 22.48 29.12
C SER A 520 -21.49 22.67 27.85
N THR A 521 -21.86 23.64 27.03
CA THR A 521 -21.11 24.00 25.81
C THR A 521 -19.76 24.64 26.14
N LEU A 522 -19.73 25.54 27.13
CA LEU A 522 -18.51 26.16 27.64
C LEU A 522 -17.56 25.12 28.24
N SER A 523 -18.06 24.23 29.10
CA SER A 523 -17.29 23.17 29.74
C SER A 523 -16.62 22.27 28.71
N ARG A 524 -17.37 21.78 27.71
CA ARG A 524 -16.79 20.97 26.61
C ARG A 524 -15.73 21.74 25.83
N SER A 525 -15.98 23.00 25.51
CA SER A 525 -15.03 23.84 24.77
C SER A 525 -13.76 24.11 25.59
N LEU A 526 -13.90 24.33 26.89
CA LEU A 526 -12.80 24.60 27.80
C LEU A 526 -11.96 23.34 28.04
N LYS A 527 -12.61 22.19 28.20
CA LYS A 527 -11.95 20.88 28.30
C LYS A 527 -11.07 20.63 27.07
N ARG A 528 -11.61 20.83 25.88
CA ARG A 528 -10.87 20.73 24.61
C ARG A 528 -9.72 21.73 24.51
N PHE A 529 -9.96 22.99 24.89
CA PHE A 529 -8.93 24.02 24.90
C PHE A 529 -7.76 23.67 25.82
N LEU A 530 -8.06 23.17 27.02
CA LEU A 530 -7.05 22.73 27.99
C LEU A 530 -6.25 21.54 27.45
N ALA A 531 -6.93 20.54 26.88
CA ALA A 531 -6.27 19.39 26.25
C ALA A 531 -5.32 19.81 25.13
N ILE A 532 -5.77 20.69 24.21
CA ILE A 532 -4.93 21.22 23.14
C ILE A 532 -3.74 22.00 23.70
N SER A 533 -3.96 22.80 24.74
CA SER A 533 -2.89 23.59 25.38
C SER A 533 -1.83 22.71 26.01
N GLU A 534 -2.23 21.62 26.66
CA GLU A 534 -1.30 20.62 27.22
C GLU A 534 -0.50 19.93 26.11
N VAL A 535 -1.16 19.45 25.05
CA VAL A 535 -0.49 18.82 23.89
C VAL A 535 0.51 19.79 23.23
N GLN A 536 0.20 21.09 23.15
CA GLN A 536 1.11 22.09 22.60
C GLN A 536 2.33 22.36 23.50
N ASN A 537 2.19 22.17 24.81
CA ASN A 537 3.25 22.39 25.80
C ASN A 537 4.16 21.17 25.98
N ASP A 538 3.74 19.97 25.56
CA ASP A 538 4.50 18.71 25.62
C ASP A 538 5.67 18.65 24.59
N ARG A 539 6.34 19.77 24.33
CA ARG A 539 7.44 19.91 23.34
C ARG A 539 8.66 19.03 23.61
#